data_AF-A0A843IV96-F1
#
_entry.id   AF-A0A843IV96-F1
#
_cell.length_a   1.000
_cell.length_b   1.000
_cell.length_c   1.000
_cell.angle_alpha   90.00
_cell.angle_beta   90.00
_cell.angle_gamma   90.00
#
_symmetry.space_group_name_H-M   'P 1'
#
loop_
_entity.id
_entity.type
_entity.pdbx_description
1 polymer ?
#
loop_
_entity_poly.entity_id
_entity_poly.type
_entity_poly.pdbx_seq_one_letter_code
_entity_poly.pdbx_strand_id
1 'polypeptide(L)'
;ETPRELVCPRCGGVMIALLKEYDRESIKICGKDRDNLTPEEQKTVAKLKRVANLVGTNASRAAMVLAGRGVGPETAARILRNSYRDEDEFLREILSAEVTFAKNKRFWD
;
A
#
# COMPACT_ATOMS: atom_id res chain seq x y z
N GLU A 1 -19.32 1.92 -0.30
CA GLU A 1 -18.39 2.87 0.32
C GLU A 1 -17.37 2.09 1.15
N THR A 2 -16.08 2.45 1.08
CA THR A 2 -15.04 1.78 1.87
C THR A 2 -15.22 2.18 3.34
N PRO A 3 -15.25 1.24 4.31
CA PRO A 3 -15.47 1.57 5.71
C PRO A 3 -14.38 2.51 6.25
N ARG A 4 -14.77 3.44 7.14
CA ARG A 4 -13.86 4.42 7.76
C ARG A 4 -12.75 3.77 8.59
N GLU A 5 -13.02 2.59 9.13
CA GLU A 5 -12.07 1.79 9.89
C GLU A 5 -12.06 0.37 9.34
N LEU A 6 -10.86 -0.13 9.06
CA LEU A 6 -10.66 -1.50 8.62
C LEU A 6 -10.33 -2.34 9.85
N VAL A 7 -11.22 -3.27 10.18
CA VAL A 7 -11.07 -4.17 11.33
C VAL A 7 -11.15 -5.62 10.84
N CYS A 8 -10.27 -6.47 11.35
CA CYS A 8 -10.28 -7.88 11.00
C CYS A 8 -11.51 -8.56 11.63
N PRO A 9 -12.41 -9.17 10.83
CA PRO A 9 -13.63 -9.79 11.35
C PRO A 9 -13.36 -11.04 12.21
N ARG A 10 -12.16 -11.62 12.12
CA ARG A 10 -11.78 -12.84 12.87
C ARG A 10 -11.24 -12.55 14.27
N CYS A 11 -10.46 -11.49 14.44
CA CYS A 11 -9.74 -11.22 15.69
C CYS A 11 -9.82 -9.77 16.20
N GLY A 12 -10.46 -8.86 15.46
CA GLY A 12 -10.55 -7.45 15.84
C GLY A 12 -9.27 -6.63 15.62
N GLY A 13 -8.23 -7.21 14.99
CA GLY A 13 -7.00 -6.49 14.70
C GLY A 13 -7.21 -5.34 13.70
N VAL A 14 -6.58 -4.19 13.98
CA VAL A 14 -6.64 -2.96 13.15
C VAL A 14 -5.48 -2.83 12.17
N MET A 15 -4.42 -3.64 12.32
CA MET A 15 -3.25 -3.61 11.44
C MET A 15 -3.51 -4.46 10.19
N ILE A 16 -4.09 -3.83 9.16
CA ILE A 16 -4.46 -4.50 7.90
C ILE A 16 -3.64 -3.91 6.75
N ALA A 17 -2.88 -4.77 6.08
CA ALA A 17 -2.18 -4.41 4.84
C ALA A 17 -3.07 -4.70 3.63
N LEU A 18 -3.19 -3.75 2.71
CA LEU A 18 -3.80 -3.97 1.40
C LEU A 18 -2.75 -4.52 0.43
N LEU A 19 -3.04 -5.69 -0.11
CA LEU A 19 -2.18 -6.40 -1.04
C LEU A 19 -2.76 -6.34 -2.44
N LYS A 20 -1.88 -6.21 -3.44
CA LYS A 20 -2.26 -6.36 -4.85
C LYS A 20 -2.25 -7.83 -5.24
N GLU A 21 -2.98 -8.17 -6.30
CA GLU A 21 -3.14 -9.57 -6.72
C GLU A 21 -1.84 -10.28 -7.06
N TYR A 22 -0.85 -9.56 -7.56
CA TYR A 22 0.48 -10.09 -7.88
C TYR A 22 1.40 -10.19 -6.65
N ASP A 23 1.02 -9.62 -5.51
CA ASP A 23 1.78 -9.65 -4.25
C ASP A 23 1.26 -10.78 -3.33
N ARG A 24 0.39 -11.69 -3.81
CA ARG A 24 -0.19 -12.78 -3.00
C ARG A 24 0.86 -13.68 -2.36
N GLU A 25 2.05 -13.79 -2.94
CA GLU A 25 3.13 -14.58 -2.35
C GLU A 25 3.65 -14.02 -1.02
N SER A 26 3.52 -12.71 -0.79
CA SER A 26 3.96 -12.09 0.46
C SER A 26 3.09 -12.49 1.66
N ILE A 27 1.88 -13.01 1.41
CA ILE A 27 1.02 -13.61 2.45
C ILE A 27 1.72 -14.78 3.14
N LYS A 28 2.48 -15.60 2.39
CA LYS A 28 3.22 -16.74 2.95
C LYS A 28 4.32 -16.29 3.91
N ILE A 29 4.86 -15.09 3.69
CA ILE A 29 5.95 -14.52 4.50
C ILE A 29 5.41 -14.00 5.84
N CYS A 30 4.19 -13.46 5.87
CA CYS A 30 3.57 -12.96 7.10
C CYS A 30 3.39 -14.02 8.20
N GLY A 31 3.33 -15.31 7.83
CA GLY A 31 3.21 -16.43 8.78
C GLY A 31 4.54 -17.08 9.19
N LYS A 32 5.68 -16.65 8.64
CA LYS A 32 7.00 -17.20 8.99
C LYS A 32 7.55 -16.57 10.26
N ASP A 33 8.38 -17.33 10.97
CA ASP A 33 9.07 -16.86 12.16
C ASP A 33 10.10 -15.78 11.81
N ARG A 34 10.21 -14.74 12.66
CA ARG A 34 10.99 -13.53 12.33
C ARG A 34 12.48 -13.79 12.25
N ASP A 35 12.97 -14.80 12.96
CA ASP A 35 14.39 -15.15 13.02
C ASP A 35 14.89 -15.90 11.78
N ASN A 36 13.99 -16.46 10.96
CA ASN A 36 14.36 -17.28 9.80
C ASN A 36 14.03 -16.63 8.45
N LEU A 37 13.95 -15.29 8.42
CA LEU A 37 13.64 -14.52 7.20
C LEU A 37 14.91 -14.19 6.43
N THR A 38 14.90 -14.47 5.12
CA THR A 38 15.96 -13.99 4.22
C THR A 38 15.96 -12.46 4.13
N PRO A 39 17.07 -11.81 3.74
CA PRO A 39 17.13 -10.35 3.60
C PRO A 39 16.03 -9.79 2.67
N GLU A 40 15.61 -10.55 1.67
CA GLU A 40 14.54 -10.18 0.73
C GLU A 40 13.15 -10.27 1.38
N GLU A 41 12.92 -11.32 2.17
CA GLU A 41 11.69 -11.48 2.95
C GLU A 41 11.56 -10.39 4.01
N GLN A 42 12.65 -10.00 4.68
CA GLN A 42 12.66 -8.90 5.64
C GLN A 42 12.25 -7.57 5.01
N LYS A 43 12.76 -7.26 3.81
CA LYS A 43 12.34 -6.07 3.03
C LYS A 43 10.85 -6.12 2.72
N THR A 44 10.34 -7.29 2.35
CA THR A 44 8.92 -7.49 2.04
C THR A 44 8.05 -7.29 3.29
N VAL A 45 8.42 -7.86 4.44
CA VAL A 45 7.72 -7.64 5.72
C VAL A 45 7.73 -6.16 6.11
N ALA A 46 8.87 -5.47 5.95
CA ALA A 46 8.95 -4.04 6.22
C ALA A 46 8.02 -3.23 5.31
N LYS A 47 7.94 -3.59 4.02
CA LYS A 47 7.02 -3.00 3.05
C LYS A 47 5.56 -3.19 3.49
N LEU A 48 5.17 -4.41 3.87
CA LEU A 48 3.81 -4.73 4.32
C LEU A 48 3.43 -3.98 5.60
N LYS A 49 4.34 -3.88 6.57
CA LYS A 49 4.12 -3.09 7.79
C LYS A 49 3.87 -1.61 7.48
N ARG A 50 4.61 -1.03 6.53
CA ARG A 50 4.39 0.35 6.09
C ARG A 50 3.01 0.51 5.45
N VAL A 51 2.61 -0.42 4.60
CA VAL A 51 1.26 -0.43 4.01
C VAL A 51 0.19 -0.50 5.10
N ALA A 52 0.33 -1.40 6.06
CA ALA A 52 -0.64 -1.55 7.15
C ALA A 52 -0.78 -0.28 7.98
N ASN A 53 0.33 0.40 8.28
CA ASN A 53 0.30 1.69 8.98
C ASN A 53 -0.42 2.77 8.17
N LEU A 54 -0.15 2.87 6.86
CA LEU A 54 -0.81 3.85 6.00
C LEU A 54 -2.33 3.64 5.94
N VAL A 55 -2.75 2.38 5.86
CA VAL A 55 -4.16 1.99 5.84
C VAL A 55 -4.81 2.27 7.20
N GLY A 56 -4.12 2.00 8.30
CA GLY A 56 -4.61 2.32 9.65
C GLY A 56 -4.83 3.82 9.86
N THR A 57 -3.95 4.69 9.34
CA THR A 57 -4.11 6.14 9.49
C THR A 57 -5.13 6.76 8.51
N ASN A 58 -5.22 6.25 7.28
CA ASN A 58 -5.96 6.88 6.19
C ASN A 58 -6.84 5.88 5.43
N ALA A 59 -7.60 5.03 6.11
CA ALA A 59 -8.28 3.84 5.55
C ALA A 59 -8.81 3.98 4.11
N SER A 60 -9.82 4.83 3.88
CA SER A 60 -10.49 4.94 2.58
C SER A 60 -9.59 5.53 1.49
N ARG A 61 -8.84 6.59 1.81
CA ARG A 61 -7.92 7.25 0.88
C ARG A 61 -6.72 6.35 0.55
N ALA A 62 -6.17 5.65 1.54
CA ALA A 62 -5.06 4.73 1.35
C ALA A 62 -5.46 3.58 0.42
N ALA A 63 -6.68 3.06 0.55
CA ALA A 63 -7.18 2.04 -0.37
C ALA A 63 -7.22 2.52 -1.83
N MET A 64 -7.68 3.75 -2.06
CA MET A 64 -7.69 4.34 -3.41
C MET A 64 -6.29 4.52 -3.99
N VAL A 65 -5.35 5.09 -3.22
CA VAL A 65 -3.98 5.30 -3.69
C VAL A 65 -3.27 3.97 -3.97
N LEU A 66 -3.44 2.99 -3.09
CA LEU A 66 -2.83 1.67 -3.22
C LEU A 66 -3.46 0.85 -4.35
N ALA A 67 -4.70 1.14 -4.77
CA ALA A 67 -5.28 0.54 -5.96
C ALA A 67 -4.55 0.97 -7.25
N GLY A 68 -3.91 2.14 -7.25
CA GLY A 68 -3.18 2.67 -8.41
C GLY A 68 -2.04 1.75 -8.88
N ARG A 69 -1.92 1.54 -10.18
CA ARG A 69 -0.92 0.65 -10.81
C ARG A 69 0.49 1.22 -10.62
N GLY A 70 1.39 0.38 -10.10
CA GLY A 70 2.78 0.80 -9.84
C GLY A 70 2.98 1.72 -8.63
N VAL A 71 1.89 2.09 -7.93
CA VAL A 71 1.97 2.82 -6.68
C VAL A 71 2.41 1.87 -5.56
N GLY A 72 3.57 2.16 -4.96
CA GLY A 72 4.10 1.47 -3.79
C GLY A 72 3.81 2.21 -2.48
N PRO A 73 4.22 1.67 -1.31
CA PRO A 73 3.97 2.32 -0.03
C PRO A 73 4.61 3.70 0.12
N GLU A 74 5.76 3.94 -0.52
CA GLU A 74 6.46 5.22 -0.42
C GLU A 74 5.74 6.30 -1.23
N THR A 75 5.35 5.99 -2.47
CA THR A 75 4.51 6.86 -3.30
C THR A 75 3.16 7.10 -2.64
N ALA A 76 2.55 6.06 -2.06
CA ALA A 76 1.29 6.20 -1.35
C ALA A 76 1.42 7.12 -0.13
N ALA A 77 2.48 6.96 0.66
CA ALA A 77 2.75 7.84 1.79
C ALA A 77 2.94 9.31 1.36
N ARG A 78 3.56 9.56 0.21
CA ARG A 78 3.75 10.90 -0.34
C ARG A 78 2.41 11.54 -0.72
N ILE A 79 1.57 10.82 -1.46
CA ILE A 79 0.25 11.30 -1.88
C ILE A 79 -0.62 11.57 -0.64
N LEU A 80 -0.68 10.63 0.31
CA LEU A 80 -1.51 10.75 1.51
C LEU A 80 -1.03 11.83 2.50
N ARG A 81 0.24 12.24 2.45
CA ARG A 81 0.77 13.34 3.27
C ARG A 81 0.30 14.70 2.77
N ASN A 82 -0.01 14.82 1.49
CA ASN A 82 -0.45 16.08 0.91
C ASN A 82 -1.92 16.36 1.28
N SER A 83 -2.24 17.63 1.49
CA SER A 83 -3.63 18.06 1.66
C SER A 83 -4.19 18.46 0.30
N TYR A 84 -5.34 17.90 -0.05
CA TYR A 84 -6.04 18.16 -1.30
C TYR A 84 -7.29 18.97 -1.03
N ARG A 85 -7.59 19.94 -1.90
CA ARG A 85 -8.78 20.79 -1.76
C ARG A 85 -10.04 20.05 -2.16
N ASP A 86 -9.92 19.17 -3.15
CA ASP A 86 -11.03 18.42 -3.72
C ASP A 86 -10.61 16.98 -4.07
N GLU A 87 -11.59 16.09 -4.26
CA GLU A 87 -11.36 14.69 -4.63
C GLU A 87 -10.75 14.58 -6.03
N ASP A 88 -11.15 15.46 -6.95
CA ASP A 88 -10.58 15.57 -8.29
C ASP A 88 -9.06 15.80 -8.27
N GLU A 89 -8.56 16.64 -7.36
CA GLU A 89 -7.13 16.92 -7.23
C GLU A 89 -6.36 15.69 -6.72
N PHE A 90 -6.97 14.98 -5.76
CA PHE A 90 -6.43 13.73 -5.23
C PHE A 90 -6.34 12.64 -6.30
N LEU A 91 -7.40 12.46 -7.10
CA LEU A 91 -7.42 11.48 -8.19
C LEU A 91 -6.39 11.82 -9.29
N ARG A 92 -6.20 13.12 -9.61
CA ARG A 92 -5.16 13.56 -10.55
C ARG A 92 -3.75 13.21 -10.06
N GLU A 93 -3.48 13.33 -8.76
CA GLU A 93 -2.18 12.92 -8.22
C GLU A 93 -1.94 11.42 -8.30
N ILE A 94 -2.97 10.60 -8.04
CA ILE A 94 -2.88 9.15 -8.22
C ILE A 94 -2.56 8.83 -9.68
N LEU A 95 -3.29 9.45 -10.63
CA LEU A 95 -3.07 9.25 -12.06
C LEU A 95 -1.67 9.70 -12.49
N SER A 96 -1.18 10.83 -11.98
CA SER A 96 0.17 11.34 -12.22
C SER A 96 1.24 10.33 -11.76
N ALA A 97 1.02 9.70 -10.60
CA ALA A 97 1.91 8.65 -10.10
C ALA A 97 1.89 7.40 -10.98
N GLU A 98 0.73 6.96 -11.47
CA GLU A 98 0.62 5.85 -12.41
C GLU A 98 1.33 6.12 -13.74
N VAL A 99 1.13 7.32 -14.30
CA VAL A 99 1.79 7.75 -15.55
C VAL A 99 3.30 7.80 -15.35
N THR A 100 3.77 8.32 -14.22
CA THR A 100 5.20 8.35 -13.89
C THR A 100 5.78 6.94 -13.82
N PHE A 101 5.08 6.01 -13.17
CA PHE A 101 5.48 4.61 -13.15
C PHE A 101 5.50 4.01 -14.56
N ALA A 102 4.46 4.21 -15.36
CA ALA A 102 4.37 3.68 -16.71
C ALA A 102 5.51 4.20 -17.62
N LYS A 103 5.85 5.49 -17.51
CA LYS A 103 6.97 6.11 -18.25
C LYS A 103 8.32 5.53 -17.84
N ASN A 104 8.57 5.42 -16.54
CA ASN A 104 9.88 5.01 -16.02
C ASN A 104 10.08 3.49 -16.05
N LYS A 105 9.00 2.70 -16.09
CA LYS A 105 9.06 1.24 -16.15
C LYS A 105 9.91 0.73 -17.33
N ARG A 106 9.91 1.43 -18.46
CA ARG A 106 10.72 1.06 -19.65
C ARG A 106 12.24 1.14 -19.39
N PHE A 107 12.68 1.89 -18.40
CA PHE A 107 14.09 2.10 -18.06
C PHE A 107 14.55 1.23 -16.88
N TRP A 108 13.67 0.39 -16.33
CA TRP A 108 13.96 -0.47 -15.18
C TRP A 108 14.13 -1.95 -15.56
N ASP A 109 14.48 -2.18 -16.83
CA ASP A 109 14.95 -3.47 -17.35
C ASP A 109 16.46 -3.62 -17.08
#